data_AF-A0A1M3L6X3-F1
#
_entry.id   AF-A0A1M3L6X3-F1
#
_cell.length_a   1.000
_cell.length_b   1.000
_cell.length_c   1.000
_cell.angle_alpha   90.00
_cell.angle_beta   90.00
_cell.angle_gamma   90.00
#
_symmetry.space_group_name_H-M   'P 1'
#
loop_
_entity.id
_entity.type
_entity.pdbx_description
1 polymer ?
#
loop_
_entity_poly.entity_id
_entity_poly.type
_entity_poly.pdbx_seq_one_letter_code
_entity_poly.pdbx_strand_id
1 'polypeptide(L)'
;MKNLLLIALLCGGMIAPALAQDQTPPPPATKPDEELTCDEADARILQYKGSNGTLSTKLGGIKTDIQKSESDLAAAVQGLKACNDDIYSMLGATEADVASFRQRLGQLEGRVREMQRMSDDQLADKQDEVKALETQLNDMRKERVSILPEFYDRIIALARDIKGLYREKKIKGYTVGTWAENRDCLWNISGRPEIYADPFQWPKIWQANTDKIKNPDVIQPGWVLTVPPAGPKTSDEMKAERSYWRKKRAAAVRAADATTATTPAPATEKKSSEAGH
;
A
#
# COMPACT_ATOMS: atom_id res chain seq x y z
N MET A 1 -28.79 57.13 35.10
CA MET A 1 -29.66 57.29 36.29
C MET A 1 -28.94 56.59 37.44
N LYS A 2 -27.96 57.21 38.12
CA LYS A 2 -28.04 58.24 39.18
C LYS A 2 -28.99 57.87 40.34
N ASN A 3 -28.35 57.47 41.45
CA ASN A 3 -28.72 57.62 42.86
C ASN A 3 -29.99 56.92 43.38
N LEU A 4 -29.87 56.14 44.47
CA LEU A 4 -30.07 56.71 45.81
C LEU A 4 -29.58 55.76 46.92
N LEU A 5 -28.68 56.31 47.73
CA LEU A 5 -28.17 55.79 49.00
C LEU A 5 -29.17 56.25 50.07
N LEU A 6 -29.69 55.33 50.90
CA LEU A 6 -30.53 55.70 52.04
C LEU A 6 -29.97 55.06 53.31
N ILE A 7 -29.23 55.90 54.04
CA ILE A 7 -28.76 55.70 55.39
C ILE A 7 -29.96 55.94 56.31
N ALA A 8 -30.35 54.93 57.09
CA ALA A 8 -31.19 55.10 58.26
C ALA A 8 -30.50 54.45 59.45
N LEU A 9 -29.82 55.29 60.24
CA LEU A 9 -29.23 54.96 61.52
C LEU A 9 -30.01 55.77 62.56
N LEU A 10 -30.78 55.12 63.43
CA LEU A 10 -31.05 55.61 64.79
C LEU A 10 -31.63 54.52 65.69
N CYS A 11 -30.81 54.16 66.69
CA CYS A 11 -31.13 53.90 68.09
C CYS A 11 -32.18 52.84 68.50
N GLY A 12 -31.67 51.86 69.28
CA GLY A 12 -32.18 51.67 70.64
C GLY A 12 -32.98 50.39 70.89
N GLY A 13 -32.29 49.29 71.12
CA GLY A 13 -32.89 48.10 71.69
C GLY A 13 -31.85 47.01 71.93
N MET A 14 -31.25 46.98 73.11
CA MET A 14 -30.57 45.78 73.58
C MET A 14 -31.59 44.64 73.64
N ILE A 15 -31.39 43.60 72.84
CA ILE A 15 -31.88 42.26 73.14
C ILE A 15 -30.68 41.33 73.02
N ALA A 16 -30.35 40.70 74.14
CA ALA A 16 -29.24 39.79 74.35
C ALA A 16 -29.34 38.53 73.45
N PRO A 17 -28.22 37.80 73.25
CA PRO A 17 -28.14 36.65 72.37
C PRO A 17 -28.68 35.39 73.07
N ALA A 18 -29.61 34.68 72.43
CA ALA A 18 -30.08 33.33 72.79
C ALA A 18 -30.86 32.80 71.58
N LEU A 19 -30.60 31.65 70.96
CA LEU A 19 -29.93 30.42 71.36
C LEU A 19 -29.19 29.88 70.13
N ALA A 20 -27.87 29.72 70.20
CA ALA A 20 -27.18 28.80 69.31
C ALA A 20 -27.61 27.38 69.71
N GLN A 21 -28.17 26.60 68.79
CA GLN A 21 -28.42 25.18 69.05
C GLN A 21 -27.07 24.51 69.30
N ASP A 22 -26.90 23.95 70.49
CA ASP A 22 -25.76 23.13 70.90
C ASP A 22 -25.86 21.78 70.16
N GLN A 23 -25.59 21.79 68.85
CA GLN A 23 -25.51 20.55 68.06
C GLN A 23 -24.14 19.93 68.30
N THR A 24 -24.12 18.74 68.88
CA THR A 24 -22.92 17.93 69.02
C THR A 24 -22.25 17.76 67.65
N PRO A 25 -20.96 18.13 67.50
CA PRO A 25 -20.27 17.97 66.24
C PRO A 25 -20.21 16.48 65.87
N PRO A 26 -20.28 16.12 64.58
CA PRO A 26 -20.26 14.72 64.17
C PRO A 26 -18.96 14.05 64.63
N PRO A 27 -19.03 12.83 65.22
CA PRO A 27 -17.86 12.12 65.71
C PRO A 27 -16.92 11.74 64.55
N PRO A 28 -15.59 11.69 64.77
CA PRO A 28 -14.62 11.37 63.73
C PRO A 28 -14.89 9.99 63.13
N ALA A 29 -14.75 9.86 61.82
CA ALA A 29 -15.08 8.63 61.07
C ALA A 29 -14.33 7.37 61.53
N THR A 30 -13.25 7.52 62.30
CA THR A 30 -12.43 6.43 62.85
C THR A 30 -12.98 5.83 64.15
N LYS A 31 -13.94 6.48 64.81
CA LYS A 31 -14.55 5.98 66.05
C LYS A 31 -15.58 4.89 65.74
N PRO A 32 -15.44 3.65 66.28
CA PRO A 32 -16.40 2.57 66.07
C PRO A 32 -17.82 2.95 66.51
N ASP A 33 -18.84 2.44 65.81
CA ASP A 33 -20.24 2.80 66.08
C ASP A 33 -20.72 2.36 67.47
N GLU A 34 -20.16 1.27 68.01
CA GLU A 34 -20.46 0.75 69.36
C GLU A 34 -20.00 1.66 70.50
N GLU A 35 -19.06 2.57 70.23
CA GLU A 35 -18.48 3.49 71.22
C GLU A 35 -19.11 4.90 71.16
N LEU A 36 -20.12 5.09 70.31
CA LEU A 36 -20.80 6.38 70.16
C LEU A 36 -21.79 6.61 71.30
N THR A 37 -21.83 7.83 71.82
CA THR A 37 -22.96 8.26 72.64
C THR A 37 -24.20 8.46 71.77
N CYS A 38 -25.40 8.46 72.38
CA CYS A 38 -26.65 8.69 71.62
C CYS A 38 -26.60 9.99 70.79
N ASP A 39 -26.10 11.09 71.38
CA ASP A 39 -26.00 12.38 70.71
C ASP A 39 -24.95 12.37 69.57
N GLU A 40 -23.86 11.63 69.72
CA GLU A 40 -22.86 11.44 68.66
C GLU A 40 -23.39 10.56 67.52
N ALA A 41 -24.17 9.53 67.84
CA ALA A 41 -24.82 8.66 66.88
C ALA A 41 -25.87 9.42 66.06
N ASP A 42 -26.70 10.25 66.70
CA ASP A 42 -27.68 11.12 66.03
C ASP A 42 -26.99 12.13 65.09
N ALA A 43 -25.89 12.74 65.53
CA ALA A 43 -25.08 13.64 64.69
C ALA A 43 -24.49 12.92 63.47
N ARG A 44 -23.98 11.68 63.63
CA ARG A 44 -23.46 10.85 62.52
C ARG A 44 -24.56 10.44 61.55
N ILE A 45 -25.74 10.05 62.04
CA ILE A 45 -26.91 9.74 61.20
C ILE A 45 -27.33 10.96 60.37
N LEU A 46 -27.38 12.15 60.99
CA LEU A 46 -27.74 13.39 60.30
C LEU A 46 -26.72 13.71 59.18
N GLN A 47 -25.43 13.54 59.45
CA GLN A 47 -24.36 13.71 58.47
C GLN A 47 -24.53 12.76 57.26
N TYR A 48 -24.77 11.47 57.50
CA TYR A 48 -24.99 10.52 56.42
C TYR A 48 -26.29 10.79 55.66
N LYS A 49 -27.36 11.22 56.33
CA LYS A 49 -28.60 11.67 55.65
C LYS A 49 -28.32 12.85 54.73
N GLY A 50 -27.56 13.85 55.19
CA GLY A 50 -27.14 14.99 54.35
C GLY A 50 -26.26 14.58 53.18
N SER A 51 -25.33 13.65 53.40
CA SER A 51 -24.45 13.09 52.35
C SER A 51 -25.24 12.31 51.31
N ASN A 52 -26.18 11.45 51.74
CA ASN A 52 -27.08 10.70 50.87
C ASN A 52 -27.99 11.63 50.07
N GLY A 53 -28.53 12.68 50.69
CA GLY A 53 -29.31 13.71 49.98
C GLY A 53 -28.47 14.41 48.90
N THR A 54 -27.24 14.80 49.23
CA THR A 54 -26.30 15.41 48.27
C THR A 54 -25.96 14.47 47.12
N LEU A 55 -25.65 13.20 47.40
CA LEU A 55 -25.36 12.19 46.39
C LEU A 55 -26.57 11.90 45.51
N SER A 56 -27.78 11.84 46.09
CA SER A 56 -29.04 11.66 45.35
C SER A 56 -29.27 12.82 44.38
N THR A 57 -29.06 14.07 44.82
CA THR A 57 -29.16 15.26 43.95
C THR A 57 -28.13 15.22 42.83
N LYS A 58 -26.87 14.86 43.12
CA LYS A 58 -25.81 14.70 42.11
C LYS A 58 -26.16 13.63 41.08
N LEU A 59 -26.67 12.48 41.53
CA LEU A 59 -27.09 11.38 40.67
C LEU A 59 -28.25 11.80 39.75
N GLY A 60 -29.23 12.55 40.28
CA GLY A 60 -30.31 13.13 39.48
C GLY A 60 -29.81 14.12 38.42
N GLY A 61 -28.85 14.97 38.78
CA GLY A 61 -28.18 15.88 37.85
C GLY A 61 -27.47 15.14 36.72
N ILE A 62 -26.59 14.18 37.06
CA ILE A 62 -25.86 13.37 36.07
C ILE A 62 -26.82 12.62 35.14
N LYS A 63 -27.92 12.06 35.66
CA LYS A 63 -28.94 11.40 34.81
C LYS A 63 -29.56 12.36 33.81
N THR A 64 -29.85 13.59 34.23
CA THR A 64 -30.40 14.63 33.35
C THR A 64 -29.38 15.03 32.28
N ASP A 65 -28.11 15.17 32.66
CA ASP A 65 -27.02 15.48 31.74
C ASP A 65 -26.78 14.37 30.71
N ILE A 66 -26.89 13.10 31.12
CA ILE A 66 -26.83 11.94 30.22
C ILE A 66 -27.97 12.01 29.20
N GLN A 67 -29.21 12.18 29.66
CA GLN A 67 -30.37 12.27 28.76
C GLN A 67 -30.24 13.42 27.77
N LYS A 68 -29.75 14.57 28.23
CA LYS A 68 -29.47 15.72 27.36
C LYS A 68 -28.40 15.37 26.33
N SER A 69 -27.29 14.77 26.75
CA SER A 69 -26.18 14.38 25.87
C SER A 69 -26.62 13.36 24.81
N GLU A 70 -27.47 12.40 25.17
CA GLU A 70 -28.07 11.44 24.24
C GLU A 70 -28.97 12.13 23.21
N SER A 71 -29.80 13.08 23.64
CA SER A 71 -30.64 13.88 22.75
C SER A 71 -29.81 14.75 21.81
N ASP A 72 -28.79 15.44 22.32
CA ASP A 72 -27.90 16.30 21.54
C ASP A 72 -27.12 15.47 20.50
N LEU A 73 -26.66 14.26 20.87
CA LEU A 73 -26.03 13.33 19.95
C LEU A 73 -26.99 12.88 18.84
N ALA A 74 -28.22 12.50 19.19
CA ALA A 74 -29.23 12.11 18.21
C ALA A 74 -29.53 13.25 17.21
N ALA A 75 -29.66 14.48 17.70
CA ALA A 75 -29.85 15.66 16.87
C ALA A 75 -28.65 15.94 15.95
N ALA A 76 -27.42 15.84 16.48
CA ALA A 76 -26.20 16.02 15.70
C ALA A 76 -26.05 14.96 14.59
N VAL A 77 -26.36 13.69 14.88
CA VAL A 77 -26.34 12.60 13.88
C VAL A 77 -27.37 12.84 12.78
N GLN A 78 -28.58 13.28 13.12
CA GLN A 78 -29.60 13.63 12.14
C GLN A 78 -29.18 14.83 11.28
N GLY A 79 -28.60 15.87 11.90
CA GLY A 79 -28.08 17.04 11.18
C GLY A 79 -26.95 16.68 10.22
N LEU A 80 -26.02 15.81 10.65
CA LEU A 80 -24.95 15.30 9.79
C LEU A 80 -25.51 14.52 8.59
N LYS A 81 -26.51 13.65 8.83
CA LYS A 81 -27.17 12.90 7.76
C LYS A 81 -27.82 13.84 6.74
N ALA A 82 -28.59 14.81 7.20
CA ALA A 82 -29.23 15.79 6.31
C ALA A 82 -28.21 16.57 5.47
N CYS A 83 -27.11 17.02 6.10
CA CYS A 83 -26.02 17.70 5.39
C CYS A 83 -25.39 16.80 4.30
N ASN A 84 -25.15 15.53 4.61
CA ASN A 84 -24.64 14.57 3.62
C ASN A 84 -25.62 14.33 2.47
N ASP A 85 -26.92 14.17 2.78
CA ASP A 85 -27.97 13.98 1.79
C ASP A 85 -28.08 15.20 0.85
N ASP A 86 -27.95 16.42 1.39
CA ASP A 86 -27.90 17.67 0.61
C ASP A 86 -26.67 17.72 -0.31
N ILE A 87 -25.50 17.31 0.19
CA ILE A 87 -24.27 17.21 -0.63
C ILE A 87 -24.46 16.20 -1.76
N TYR A 88 -25.01 15.02 -1.48
CA TYR A 88 -25.27 13.99 -2.49
C TYR A 88 -26.25 14.49 -3.55
N SER A 89 -27.30 15.20 -3.13
CA SER A 89 -28.25 15.89 -4.02
C SER A 89 -27.57 16.93 -4.91
N MET A 90 -26.69 17.79 -4.37
CA MET A 90 -25.90 18.76 -5.15
C MET A 90 -24.96 18.08 -6.18
N LEU A 91 -24.43 16.90 -5.83
CA LEU A 91 -23.59 16.11 -6.73
C LEU A 91 -24.39 15.28 -7.72
N GLY A 92 -25.71 15.21 -7.61
CA GLY A 92 -26.56 14.32 -8.41
C GLY A 92 -26.19 12.84 -8.21
N ALA A 93 -25.73 12.48 -7.01
CA ALA A 93 -25.33 11.14 -6.65
C ALA A 93 -26.31 10.55 -5.62
N THR A 94 -26.54 9.25 -5.67
CA THR A 94 -27.30 8.54 -4.66
C THR A 94 -26.38 7.99 -3.57
N GLU A 95 -26.93 7.64 -2.41
CA GLU A 95 -26.19 6.94 -1.35
C GLU A 95 -25.57 5.63 -1.88
N ALA A 96 -26.26 4.95 -2.81
CA ALA A 96 -25.76 3.74 -3.45
C ALA A 96 -24.54 4.02 -4.35
N ASP A 97 -24.51 5.14 -5.07
CA ASP A 97 -23.35 5.54 -5.89
C ASP A 97 -22.13 5.83 -5.02
N VAL A 98 -22.35 6.52 -3.90
CA VAL A 98 -21.31 6.83 -2.91
C VAL A 98 -20.78 5.55 -2.26
N ALA A 99 -21.66 4.63 -1.88
CA ALA A 99 -21.28 3.33 -1.33
C ALA A 99 -20.48 2.48 -2.34
N SER A 100 -20.92 2.46 -3.60
CA SER A 100 -20.21 1.79 -4.71
C SER A 100 -18.82 2.40 -4.93
N PHE A 101 -18.73 3.74 -4.94
CA PHE A 101 -17.45 4.44 -5.05
C PHE A 101 -16.51 4.11 -3.89
N ARG A 102 -17.02 4.13 -2.65
CA ARG A 102 -16.27 3.77 -1.44
C ARG A 102 -15.72 2.35 -1.53
N GLN A 103 -16.54 1.40 -2.00
CA GLN A 103 -16.11 0.02 -2.19
C GLN A 103 -15.02 -0.10 -3.27
N ARG A 104 -15.22 0.51 -4.45
CA ARG A 104 -14.22 0.49 -5.54
C ARG A 104 -12.90 1.13 -5.12
N LEU A 105 -12.95 2.24 -4.38
CA LEU A 105 -11.76 2.90 -3.85
C LEU A 105 -11.03 2.00 -2.87
N GLY A 106 -11.75 1.34 -1.95
CA GLY A 106 -11.17 0.39 -1.01
C GLY A 106 -10.50 -0.81 -1.68
N GLN A 107 -11.11 -1.34 -2.76
CA GLN A 107 -10.50 -2.41 -3.56
C GLN A 107 -9.21 -1.95 -4.23
N LEU A 108 -9.22 -0.75 -4.83
CA LEU A 108 -8.04 -0.16 -5.48
C LEU A 108 -6.91 0.10 -4.48
N GLU A 109 -7.22 0.68 -3.32
CA GLU A 109 -6.28 0.85 -2.21
C GLU A 109 -5.68 -0.49 -1.76
N GLY A 110 -6.51 -1.54 -1.66
CA GLY A 110 -6.06 -2.89 -1.34
C GLY A 110 -5.03 -3.41 -2.34
N ARG A 111 -5.29 -3.23 -3.65
CA ARG A 111 -4.37 -3.66 -4.70
C ARG A 111 -3.07 -2.87 -4.69
N VAL A 112 -3.12 -1.56 -4.48
CA VAL A 112 -1.92 -0.73 -4.36
C VAL A 112 -1.05 -1.14 -3.17
N ARG A 113 -1.66 -1.43 -2.00
CA ARG A 113 -0.91 -1.93 -0.83
C ARG A 113 -0.26 -3.29 -1.07
N GLU A 114 -0.89 -4.16 -1.85
CA GLU A 114 -0.29 -5.43 -2.26
C GLU A 114 0.94 -5.21 -3.15
N MET A 115 0.83 -4.31 -4.13
CA MET A 115 1.94 -3.94 -5.00
C MET A 115 3.09 -3.28 -4.23
N GLN A 116 2.80 -2.41 -3.26
CA GLN A 116 3.81 -1.78 -2.39
C GLN A 116 4.66 -2.79 -1.60
N ARG A 117 4.18 -4.02 -1.40
CA ARG A 117 4.93 -5.09 -0.71
C ARG A 117 5.84 -5.91 -1.63
N MET A 118 5.72 -5.72 -2.95
CA MET A 118 6.54 -6.45 -3.92
C MET A 118 7.94 -5.84 -4.02
N SER A 119 8.92 -6.65 -4.44
CA SER A 119 10.26 -6.14 -4.71
C SER A 119 10.29 -5.24 -5.95
N ASP A 120 11.34 -4.41 -6.09
CA ASP A 120 11.50 -3.54 -7.25
C ASP A 120 11.51 -4.32 -8.58
N ASP A 121 12.09 -5.52 -8.61
CA ASP A 121 12.11 -6.40 -9.79
C ASP A 121 10.71 -6.90 -10.15
N GLN A 122 9.94 -7.35 -9.15
CA GLN A 122 8.56 -7.80 -9.34
C GLN A 122 7.63 -6.66 -9.78
N LEU A 123 7.83 -5.46 -9.24
CA LEU A 123 7.10 -4.26 -9.68
C LEU A 123 7.40 -3.90 -11.13
N ALA A 124 8.66 -4.04 -11.54
CA ALA A 124 9.07 -3.78 -12.92
C ALA A 124 8.49 -4.82 -13.91
N ASP A 125 8.31 -6.07 -13.48
CA ASP A 125 7.57 -7.10 -14.24
C ASP A 125 6.07 -6.79 -14.35
N LYS A 126 5.49 -6.16 -13.33
CA LYS A 126 4.06 -5.83 -13.23
C LYS A 126 3.74 -4.39 -13.60
N GLN A 127 4.57 -3.75 -14.42
CA GLN A 127 4.38 -2.34 -14.79
C GLN A 127 3.03 -2.08 -15.47
N ASP A 128 2.55 -3.00 -16.31
CA ASP A 128 1.25 -2.84 -16.98
C ASP A 128 0.07 -2.88 -16.01
N GLU A 129 0.22 -3.60 -14.90
CA GLU A 129 -0.74 -3.59 -13.81
C GLU A 129 -0.73 -2.25 -13.07
N VAL A 130 0.44 -1.66 -12.81
CA VAL A 130 0.54 -0.31 -12.23
C VAL A 130 -0.14 0.74 -13.13
N LYS A 131 0.04 0.67 -14.45
CA LYS A 131 -0.65 1.53 -15.42
C LYS A 131 -2.16 1.35 -15.40
N ALA A 132 -2.63 0.11 -15.26
CA ALA A 132 -4.05 -0.19 -15.15
C ALA A 132 -4.66 0.42 -13.88
N LEU A 133 -3.95 0.33 -12.73
CA LEU A 133 -4.36 0.98 -11.48
C LEU A 133 -4.43 2.50 -11.62
N GLU A 134 -3.45 3.12 -12.28
CA GLU A 134 -3.47 4.55 -12.57
C GLU A 134 -4.66 4.94 -13.45
N THR A 135 -4.94 4.15 -14.49
CA THR A 135 -6.08 4.38 -15.39
C THR A 135 -7.39 4.30 -14.61
N GLN A 136 -7.56 3.26 -13.81
CA GLN A 136 -8.72 3.08 -12.94
C GLN A 136 -8.89 4.26 -11.98
N LEU A 137 -7.81 4.72 -11.33
CA LEU A 137 -7.85 5.89 -10.46
C LEU A 137 -8.27 7.15 -11.23
N ASN A 138 -7.71 7.37 -12.42
CA ASN A 138 -8.04 8.52 -13.25
C ASN A 138 -9.49 8.51 -13.76
N ASP A 139 -10.06 7.34 -14.02
CA ASP A 139 -11.48 7.22 -14.35
C ASP A 139 -12.36 7.53 -13.14
N MET A 140 -12.00 7.02 -11.96
CA MET A 140 -12.69 7.37 -10.71
C MET A 140 -12.64 8.87 -10.41
N ARG A 141 -11.51 9.53 -10.72
CA ARG A 141 -11.35 11.00 -10.56
C ARG A 141 -12.25 11.82 -11.47
N LYS A 142 -12.81 11.25 -12.54
CA LYS A 142 -13.78 11.93 -13.41
C LYS A 142 -15.20 11.89 -12.85
N GLU A 143 -15.47 10.97 -11.92
CA GLU A 143 -16.76 10.86 -11.28
C GLU A 143 -16.98 12.01 -10.29
N ARG A 144 -18.19 12.57 -10.26
CA ARG A 144 -18.54 13.70 -9.38
C ARG A 144 -18.35 13.37 -7.90
N VAL A 145 -18.57 12.11 -7.52
CA VAL A 145 -18.41 11.59 -6.16
C VAL A 145 -16.97 11.75 -5.64
N SER A 146 -15.97 11.80 -6.53
CA SER A 146 -14.56 11.88 -6.14
C SER A 146 -14.18 13.16 -5.39
N ILE A 147 -14.97 14.23 -5.49
CA ILE A 147 -14.69 15.51 -4.83
C ILE A 147 -15.16 15.56 -3.37
N LEU A 148 -15.87 14.54 -2.91
CA LEU A 148 -16.32 14.46 -1.52
C LEU A 148 -15.11 14.47 -0.57
N PRO A 149 -15.17 15.22 0.55
CA PRO A 149 -14.06 15.30 1.51
C PRO A 149 -13.58 13.93 2.01
N GLU A 150 -14.49 12.95 2.16
CA GLU A 150 -14.13 11.59 2.59
C GLU A 150 -13.24 10.82 1.59
N PHE A 151 -13.22 11.21 0.31
CA PHE A 151 -12.47 10.53 -0.75
C PHE A 151 -11.32 11.35 -1.30
N TYR A 152 -11.46 12.68 -1.33
CA TYR A 152 -10.52 13.57 -1.99
C TYR A 152 -9.06 13.36 -1.53
N ASP A 153 -8.82 13.40 -0.22
CA ASP A 153 -7.48 13.22 0.34
C ASP A 153 -6.92 11.81 0.10
N ARG A 154 -7.80 10.80 0.15
CA ARG A 154 -7.44 9.39 -0.11
C ARG A 154 -7.03 9.20 -1.56
N ILE A 155 -7.76 9.78 -2.51
CA ILE A 155 -7.45 9.73 -3.94
C ILE A 155 -6.09 10.38 -4.23
N ILE A 156 -5.79 11.53 -3.59
CA ILE A 156 -4.50 12.20 -3.76
C ILE A 156 -3.36 11.35 -3.20
N ALA A 157 -3.53 10.79 -2.00
CA ALA A 157 -2.56 9.88 -1.43
C ALA A 157 -2.33 8.66 -2.33
N LEU A 158 -3.40 8.06 -2.83
CA LEU A 158 -3.36 6.90 -3.70
C LEU A 158 -2.67 7.21 -5.04
N ALA A 159 -2.91 8.40 -5.61
CA ALA A 159 -2.22 8.84 -6.82
C ALA A 159 -0.71 8.96 -6.61
N ARG A 160 -0.29 9.49 -5.46
CA ARG A 160 1.13 9.56 -5.08
C ARG A 160 1.73 8.16 -4.94
N ASP A 161 1.01 7.25 -4.28
CA ASP A 161 1.45 5.88 -4.06
C ASP A 161 1.61 5.12 -5.37
N ILE A 162 0.61 5.19 -6.27
CA ILE A 162 0.67 4.57 -7.61
C ILE A 162 1.85 5.13 -8.41
N LYS A 163 2.04 6.46 -8.39
CA LYS A 163 3.20 7.08 -9.04
C LYS A 163 4.52 6.54 -8.48
N GLY A 164 4.58 6.31 -7.18
CA GLY A 164 5.72 5.72 -6.49
C GLY A 164 5.96 4.24 -6.79
N LEU A 165 5.02 3.53 -7.41
CA LEU A 165 5.16 2.12 -7.82
C LEU A 165 5.79 1.94 -9.20
N TYR A 166 5.91 3.00 -10.00
CA TYR A 166 6.56 2.90 -11.30
C TYR A 166 8.03 2.50 -11.14
N ARG A 167 8.37 1.33 -11.67
CA ARG A 167 9.74 0.83 -11.79
C ARG A 167 10.00 0.50 -13.24
N GLU A 168 11.06 1.06 -13.78
CA GLU A 168 11.54 0.69 -15.09
C GLU A 168 12.48 -0.50 -14.95
N LYS A 169 12.32 -1.47 -15.84
CA LYS A 169 13.31 -2.51 -16.05
C LYS A 169 14.62 -1.85 -16.52
N LYS A 170 15.60 -1.75 -15.63
CA LYS A 170 16.93 -1.22 -15.98
C LYS A 170 17.54 -2.12 -17.04
N ILE A 171 17.66 -1.57 -18.25
CA ILE A 171 18.43 -2.18 -19.33
C ILE A 171 19.90 -1.98 -18.98
N LYS A 172 20.62 -3.08 -18.74
CA LYS A 172 22.07 -3.01 -18.45
C LYS A 172 22.83 -2.96 -19.77
N GLY A 173 23.86 -2.12 -19.85
CA GLY A 173 24.83 -2.20 -20.95
C GLY A 173 25.88 -3.26 -20.61
N TYR A 174 26.21 -4.14 -21.56
CA TYR A 174 27.33 -5.09 -21.43
C TYR A 174 28.34 -4.82 -22.53
N THR A 175 29.58 -4.54 -22.14
CA THR A 175 30.69 -4.41 -23.08
C THR A 175 31.27 -5.79 -23.38
N VAL A 176 31.17 -6.21 -24.64
CA VAL A 176 31.72 -7.48 -25.11
C VAL A 176 33.24 -7.47 -24.96
N GLY A 177 33.79 -8.44 -24.24
CA GLY A 177 35.22 -8.65 -24.14
C GLY A 177 35.78 -9.48 -25.29
N THR A 178 37.04 -9.88 -25.17
CA THR A 178 37.68 -10.73 -26.18
C THR A 178 37.27 -12.19 -26.03
N TRP A 179 37.26 -12.94 -27.14
CA TRP A 179 37.02 -14.39 -27.09
C TRP A 179 38.09 -15.13 -26.27
N ALA A 180 39.34 -14.66 -26.33
CA ALA A 180 40.46 -15.27 -25.64
C ALA A 180 40.35 -15.15 -24.11
N GLU A 181 39.89 -14.00 -23.61
CA GLU A 181 39.79 -13.74 -22.17
C GLU A 181 38.46 -14.22 -21.59
N ASN A 182 37.35 -13.88 -22.24
CA ASN A 182 36.02 -14.00 -21.64
C ASN A 182 35.14 -15.05 -22.32
N ARG A 183 35.57 -15.58 -23.48
CA ARG A 183 34.76 -16.46 -24.36
C ARG A 183 33.38 -15.88 -24.61
N ASP A 184 33.31 -14.57 -24.81
CA ASP A 184 32.05 -13.88 -24.97
C ASP A 184 31.37 -14.28 -26.28
N CYS A 185 30.22 -14.90 -26.13
CA CYS A 185 29.20 -15.08 -27.15
C CYS A 185 27.85 -14.83 -26.50
N LEU A 186 26.80 -14.58 -27.29
CA LEU A 186 25.48 -14.27 -26.74
C LEU A 186 25.00 -15.32 -25.73
N TRP A 187 25.30 -16.60 -25.97
CA TRP A 187 25.02 -17.72 -25.07
C TRP A 187 25.74 -17.59 -23.73
N ASN A 188 27.07 -17.41 -23.74
CA ASN A 188 27.86 -17.30 -22.51
C ASN A 188 27.55 -16.02 -21.74
N ILE A 189 27.34 -14.90 -22.43
CA ILE A 189 26.93 -13.63 -21.81
C ILE A 189 25.59 -13.83 -21.08
N SER A 190 24.60 -14.46 -21.73
CA SER A 190 23.31 -14.75 -21.07
C SER A 190 23.44 -15.73 -19.89
N GLY A 191 24.37 -16.68 -19.95
CA GLY A 191 24.61 -17.65 -18.88
C GLY A 191 25.32 -17.09 -17.66
N ARG A 192 25.87 -15.87 -17.71
CA ARG A 192 26.54 -15.26 -16.55
C ARG A 192 25.53 -15.01 -15.41
N PRO A 193 25.88 -15.32 -14.15
CA PRO A 193 25.01 -15.07 -12.99
C PRO A 193 24.58 -13.60 -12.85
N GLU A 194 25.44 -12.66 -13.26
CA GLU A 194 25.19 -11.22 -13.18
C GLU A 194 24.21 -10.69 -14.24
N ILE A 195 23.94 -11.51 -15.27
CA ILE A 195 23.11 -11.18 -16.43
C ILE A 195 21.75 -11.87 -16.32
N TYR A 196 21.66 -13.17 -16.64
CA TYR A 196 20.42 -13.95 -16.54
C TYR A 196 20.56 -15.27 -15.79
N ALA A 197 21.79 -15.76 -15.58
CA ALA A 197 22.06 -17.13 -15.12
C ALA A 197 21.42 -18.24 -15.99
N ASP A 198 20.94 -17.90 -17.18
CA ASP A 198 20.24 -18.79 -18.11
C ASP A 198 20.79 -18.57 -19.53
N PRO A 199 21.60 -19.51 -20.05
CA PRO A 199 22.17 -19.42 -21.39
C PRO A 199 21.11 -19.45 -22.50
N PHE A 200 19.90 -19.94 -22.25
CA PHE A 200 18.83 -19.95 -23.23
C PHE A 200 18.20 -18.56 -23.43
N GLN A 201 18.59 -17.54 -22.66
CA GLN A 201 18.09 -16.16 -22.82
C GLN A 201 18.88 -15.34 -23.84
N TRP A 202 19.89 -15.92 -24.49
CA TRP A 202 20.65 -15.26 -25.56
C TRP A 202 19.78 -14.59 -26.66
N PRO A 203 18.58 -15.09 -27.07
CA PRO A 203 17.77 -14.44 -28.08
C PRO A 203 17.27 -13.05 -27.66
N LYS A 204 17.18 -12.78 -26.34
CA LYS A 204 16.80 -11.47 -25.80
C LYS A 204 17.83 -10.41 -26.14
N ILE A 205 19.10 -10.73 -25.88
CA ILE A 205 20.24 -9.84 -26.18
C ILE A 205 20.30 -9.64 -27.69
N TRP A 206 20.09 -10.70 -28.49
CA TRP A 206 20.08 -10.57 -29.94
C TRP A 206 18.97 -9.63 -30.43
N GLN A 207 17.72 -9.85 -30.00
CA GLN A 207 16.57 -9.03 -30.43
C GLN A 207 16.72 -7.55 -30.05
N ALA A 208 17.21 -7.28 -28.84
CA ALA A 208 17.45 -5.92 -28.36
C ALA A 208 18.58 -5.18 -29.09
N ASN A 209 19.45 -5.90 -29.82
CA ASN A 209 20.60 -5.33 -30.53
C ASN A 209 20.60 -5.71 -32.02
N THR A 210 19.44 -5.90 -32.65
CA THR A 210 19.35 -6.24 -34.09
C THR A 210 19.87 -5.14 -35.02
N ASP A 211 20.05 -3.92 -34.50
CA ASP A 211 20.75 -2.82 -35.15
C ASP A 211 22.24 -3.15 -35.34
N LYS A 212 22.92 -3.67 -34.32
CA LYS A 212 24.35 -4.03 -34.32
C LYS A 212 24.62 -5.46 -34.76
N ILE A 213 23.81 -6.41 -34.28
CA ILE A 213 24.01 -7.85 -34.44
C ILE A 213 23.11 -8.39 -35.54
N LYS A 214 23.65 -8.46 -36.77
CA LYS A 214 22.96 -9.11 -37.90
C LYS A 214 23.04 -10.64 -37.83
N ASN A 215 24.19 -11.16 -37.40
CA ASN A 215 24.38 -12.60 -37.18
C ASN A 215 24.60 -12.85 -35.67
N PRO A 216 23.72 -13.61 -35.00
CA PRO A 216 23.84 -13.87 -33.56
C PRO A 216 25.09 -14.67 -33.18
N ASP A 217 25.72 -15.38 -34.11
CA ASP A 217 26.98 -16.11 -33.87
C ASP A 217 28.22 -15.20 -33.90
N VAL A 218 28.08 -13.92 -34.28
CA VAL A 218 29.19 -12.98 -34.46
C VAL A 218 28.96 -11.71 -33.64
N ILE A 219 29.78 -11.54 -32.60
CA ILE A 219 29.88 -10.31 -31.81
C ILE A 219 31.35 -9.87 -31.76
N GLN A 220 31.61 -8.56 -31.70
CA GLN A 220 32.98 -8.03 -31.66
C GLN A 220 33.31 -7.43 -30.29
N PRO A 221 34.57 -7.55 -29.83
CA PRO A 221 35.03 -6.90 -28.60
C PRO A 221 34.84 -5.38 -28.66
N GLY A 222 34.48 -4.78 -27.53
CA GLY A 222 34.21 -3.34 -27.40
C GLY A 222 32.78 -2.93 -27.76
N TRP A 223 31.95 -3.84 -28.30
CA TRP A 223 30.53 -3.55 -28.51
C TRP A 223 29.80 -3.41 -27.18
N VAL A 224 29.13 -2.27 -26.98
CA VAL A 224 28.20 -2.07 -25.88
C VAL A 224 26.84 -2.61 -26.31
N LEU A 225 26.48 -3.78 -25.77
CA LEU A 225 25.21 -4.44 -26.01
C LEU A 225 24.19 -4.02 -24.96
N THR A 226 22.99 -3.73 -25.44
CA THR A 226 21.78 -3.55 -24.63
C THR A 226 21.35 -4.91 -24.08
N VAL A 227 21.39 -5.09 -22.77
CA VAL A 227 20.95 -6.33 -22.09
C VAL A 227 19.59 -6.04 -21.44
N PRO A 228 18.50 -6.57 -22.01
CA PRO A 228 17.17 -6.52 -21.41
C PRO A 228 17.16 -7.12 -19.99
N PRO A 229 16.12 -6.89 -19.20
CA PRO A 229 15.90 -7.58 -17.93
C PRO A 229 15.64 -9.09 -18.11
N ALA A 230 15.95 -9.86 -17.08
CA ALA A 230 15.55 -11.26 -16.97
C ALA A 230 14.01 -11.39 -17.03
N GLY A 231 13.50 -12.51 -17.54
CA GLY A 231 12.06 -12.78 -17.59
C GLY A 231 11.67 -13.74 -18.73
N PRO A 232 10.37 -14.02 -18.93
CA PRO A 232 9.92 -14.86 -20.03
C PRO A 232 10.28 -14.24 -21.40
N LYS A 233 10.45 -15.10 -22.41
CA LYS A 233 10.72 -14.66 -23.78
C LYS A 233 9.44 -14.10 -24.42
N THR A 234 9.56 -12.99 -25.12
CA THR A 234 8.45 -12.42 -25.90
C THR A 234 8.15 -13.30 -27.12
N SER A 235 6.97 -13.09 -27.73
CA SER A 235 6.57 -13.86 -28.92
C SER A 235 7.59 -13.72 -30.07
N ASP A 236 8.21 -12.55 -30.18
CA ASP A 236 9.17 -12.24 -31.25
C ASP A 236 10.56 -12.81 -30.97
N GLU A 237 11.00 -12.79 -29.71
CA GLU A 237 12.23 -13.49 -29.27
C GLU A 237 12.15 -14.99 -29.54
N MET A 238 11.01 -15.62 -29.25
CA MET A 238 10.79 -17.04 -29.55
C MET A 238 10.75 -17.33 -31.05
N LYS A 239 10.12 -16.45 -31.86
CA LYS A 239 10.14 -16.59 -33.33
C LYS A 239 11.56 -16.47 -33.88
N ALA A 240 12.35 -15.53 -33.36
CA ALA A 240 13.72 -15.30 -33.76
C ALA A 240 14.61 -16.51 -33.45
N GLU A 241 14.49 -17.05 -32.24
CA GLU A 241 15.18 -18.28 -31.82
C GLU A 241 14.85 -19.46 -32.75
N ARG A 242 13.55 -19.70 -33.03
CA ARG A 242 13.13 -20.75 -33.97
C ARG A 242 13.71 -20.53 -35.37
N SER A 243 13.72 -19.28 -35.85
CA SER A 243 14.26 -18.93 -37.16
C SER A 243 15.77 -19.18 -37.23
N TYR A 244 16.50 -18.84 -36.18
CA TYR A 244 17.93 -19.12 -36.06
C TYR A 244 18.21 -20.63 -36.12
N TRP A 245 17.56 -21.44 -35.29
CA TRP A 245 17.75 -22.89 -35.30
C TRP A 245 17.36 -23.55 -36.62
N ARG A 246 16.31 -23.04 -37.28
CA ARG A 246 15.94 -23.49 -38.63
C ARG A 246 17.06 -23.21 -39.64
N LYS A 247 17.62 -22.00 -39.65
CA LYS A 247 18.73 -21.63 -40.55
C LYS A 247 19.99 -22.46 -40.26
N LYS A 248 20.32 -22.66 -38.98
CA LYS A 248 21.49 -23.44 -38.55
C LYS A 248 21.39 -24.91 -38.98
N ARG A 249 20.22 -25.54 -38.81
CA ARG A 249 19.97 -26.91 -39.29
C ARG A 249 20.07 -26.99 -40.82
N ALA A 250 19.48 -26.05 -41.54
CA ALA A 250 19.57 -26.03 -43.00
C ALA A 250 21.02 -25.85 -43.49
N ALA A 251 21.81 -25.01 -42.82
CA ALA A 251 23.23 -24.85 -43.11
C ALA A 251 24.04 -26.13 -42.82
N ALA A 252 23.75 -26.82 -41.72
CA ALA A 252 24.39 -28.08 -41.37
C ALA A 252 24.08 -29.19 -42.39
N VAL A 253 22.83 -29.30 -42.85
CA VAL A 253 22.45 -30.24 -43.92
C VAL A 253 23.20 -29.92 -45.21
N ARG A 254 23.23 -28.64 -45.64
CA ARG A 254 24.00 -28.22 -46.81
C ARG A 254 25.49 -28.52 -46.70
N ALA A 255 26.08 -28.35 -45.51
CA ALA A 255 27.47 -28.68 -45.26
C ALA A 255 27.72 -30.20 -45.34
N ALA A 256 26.81 -31.02 -44.81
CA ALA A 256 26.89 -32.48 -44.90
C ALA A 256 26.75 -32.98 -46.35
N ASP A 257 25.84 -32.40 -47.13
CA ASP A 257 25.65 -32.70 -48.56
C ASP A 257 26.91 -32.30 -49.36
N ALA A 258 27.54 -31.17 -49.03
CA ALA A 258 28.80 -30.75 -49.67
C ALA A 258 29.99 -31.67 -49.31
N THR A 259 30.01 -32.21 -48.09
CA THR A 259 31.08 -33.09 -47.61
C THR A 259 30.97 -34.50 -48.22
N THR A 260 29.75 -35.01 -48.38
CA THR A 260 29.48 -36.30 -49.03
C THR A 260 29.77 -36.26 -50.54
N ALA A 261 29.60 -35.11 -51.19
CA ALA A 261 29.95 -34.91 -52.60
C ALA A 261 31.48 -34.85 -52.87
N THR A 262 32.33 -34.71 -51.84
CA THR A 262 33.78 -34.44 -52.00
C THR A 262 34.67 -35.62 -51.54
N THR A 263 34.12 -36.78 -51.19
CA THR A 263 34.94 -37.97 -50.83
C THR A 263 35.30 -38.77 -52.09
N PRO A 264 36.58 -38.85 -52.54
CA PRO A 264 36.96 -39.70 -53.67
C PRO A 264 36.97 -41.17 -53.25
N ALA A 265 36.49 -42.06 -54.13
CA ALA A 265 36.54 -43.52 -53.94
C ALA A 265 37.98 -44.01 -53.69
N PRO A 266 38.21 -45.00 -52.79
CA PRO A 266 39.55 -45.50 -52.51
C PRO A 266 40.12 -46.23 -53.73
N ALA A 267 41.34 -45.85 -54.13
CA ALA A 267 42.06 -46.44 -55.25
C ALA A 267 42.45 -47.90 -54.94
N THR A 268 42.09 -48.80 -55.84
CA THR A 268 42.48 -50.23 -55.84
C THR A 268 43.99 -50.40 -55.94
N GLU A 269 44.63 -50.95 -54.90
CA GLU A 269 46.00 -51.48 -54.94
C GLU A 269 46.08 -52.69 -55.87
N LYS A 270 46.89 -52.59 -56.94
CA LYS A 270 47.35 -53.73 -57.73
C LYS A 270 48.49 -54.44 -56.99
N LYS A 271 48.23 -55.64 -56.47
CA LYS A 271 49.29 -56.62 -56.15
C LYS A 271 49.88 -57.16 -57.45
N SER A 272 51.15 -56.85 -57.74
CA SER A 272 51.97 -57.60 -58.68
C SER A 272 52.72 -58.70 -57.91
N SER A 273 52.47 -59.94 -58.34
CA SER A 273 53.00 -61.19 -57.80
C SER A 273 54.47 -61.40 -58.17
N GLU A 274 55.26 -61.75 -57.16
CA GLU A 274 56.59 -62.34 -57.27
C GLU A 274 56.43 -63.86 -57.48
N ALA A 275 56.92 -64.37 -58.60
CA ALA A 275 57.10 -65.80 -58.88
C ALA A 275 58.43 -65.96 -59.63
N GLY A 276 59.33 -66.75 -59.05
CA GLY A 276 60.77 -66.71 -59.34
C GLY A 276 61.29 -67.67 -60.41
N HIS A 277 62.61 -67.59 -60.59
CA HIS A 277 63.55 -68.70 -60.68
C HIS A 277 64.95 -68.21 -60.30
#